data_AF-A0A934G8X2-F1
#
_entry.id   AF-A0A934G8X2-F1
#
_cell.length_a   1.000
_cell.length_b   1.000
_cell.length_c   1.000
_cell.angle_alpha   90.00
_cell.angle_beta   90.00
_cell.angle_gamma   90.00
#
_symmetry.space_group_name_H-M   'P 1'
#
loop_
_entity.id
_entity.type
_entity.pdbx_description
1 polymer ?
#
loop_
_entity_poly.entity_id
_entity_poly.type
_entity_poly.pdbx_seq_one_letter_code
_entity_poly.pdbx_strand_id
1 'polypeptide(L)'
;MLHPITEQEFNALAAQGYNRIPLVAETFADLDTPLSLYLKLANRPYSYLLESVQGGERFGRYSFIGLPAESRIAVRGNQITLTHNDIETTHEAENPLDFIREYQTRFKVA
;
A
#
# COMPACT_ATOMS: atom_id res chain seq x y z
N MET A 1 -2.76 -3.62 22.50
CA MET A 1 -1.47 -3.64 21.79
C MET A 1 -1.54 -4.73 20.74
N LEU A 2 -1.17 -4.38 19.51
CA LEU A 2 -0.95 -5.38 18.46
C LEU A 2 0.14 -6.34 18.93
N HIS A 3 -0.07 -7.63 18.68
CA HIS A 3 0.96 -8.65 18.92
C HIS A 3 1.72 -8.81 17.60
N PRO A 4 2.97 -8.34 17.50
CA PRO A 4 3.76 -8.54 16.29
C PRO A 4 3.93 -10.03 16.07
N ILE A 5 3.83 -10.47 14.82
CA ILE A 5 4.11 -11.87 14.49
C ILE A 5 5.57 -12.17 14.81
N THR A 6 5.79 -13.35 15.40
CA THR A 6 7.14 -13.86 15.64
C THR A 6 7.79 -14.29 14.33
N GLU A 7 9.12 -14.40 14.33
CA GLU A 7 9.86 -14.96 13.19
C GLU A 7 9.38 -16.36 12.82
N GLN A 8 9.04 -17.19 13.82
CA GLN A 8 8.52 -18.54 13.59
C GLN A 8 7.16 -18.52 12.89
N GLU A 9 6.24 -17.65 13.30
CA GLU A 9 4.93 -17.49 12.65
C GLU A 9 5.07 -16.94 11.24
N PHE A 10 5.94 -15.95 11.03
CA PHE A 10 6.26 -15.43 9.70
C PHE A 10 6.77 -16.55 8.77
N ASN A 11 7.74 -17.34 9.22
CA ASN A 11 8.30 -18.45 8.45
C ASN A 11 7.26 -19.54 8.16
N ALA A 12 6.35 -19.80 9.10
CA ALA A 12 5.24 -20.75 8.90
C ALA A 12 4.25 -20.26 7.83
N LEU A 13 3.94 -18.96 7.79
CA LEU A 13 3.10 -18.36 6.74
C LEU A 13 3.82 -18.38 5.38
N ALA A 14 5.11 -18.05 5.36
CA ALA A 14 5.91 -18.12 4.13
C ALA A 14 5.93 -19.54 3.55
N ALA A 15 6.07 -20.58 4.40
CA ALA A 15 6.02 -21.99 4.00
C ALA A 15 4.66 -22.41 3.42
N GLN A 16 3.56 -21.73 3.79
CA GLN A 16 2.23 -21.90 3.19
C GLN A 16 2.08 -21.19 1.82
N GLY A 17 3.13 -20.50 1.37
CA GLY A 17 3.18 -19.80 0.08
C GLY A 17 2.66 -18.36 0.13
N TYR A 18 2.38 -17.80 1.31
CA TYR A 18 2.05 -16.38 1.42
C TYR A 18 3.28 -15.55 1.05
N ASN A 19 3.11 -14.55 0.19
CA ASN A 19 4.19 -13.67 -0.29
C ASN A 19 3.94 -12.20 0.05
N ARG A 20 2.89 -11.92 0.83
CA ARG A 20 2.58 -10.64 1.44
C ARG A 20 2.14 -10.91 2.88
N ILE A 21 3.09 -10.81 3.80
CA ILE A 21 2.88 -11.04 5.23
C ILE A 21 3.15 -9.71 5.95
N PRO A 22 2.16 -9.10 6.61
CA PRO A 22 2.34 -7.81 7.27
C PRO A 22 3.17 -7.96 8.56
N LEU A 23 4.23 -7.15 8.67
CA LEU A 23 4.94 -6.92 9.94
C LEU A 23 4.44 -5.61 10.52
N VAL A 24 3.88 -5.67 11.74
CA VAL A 24 3.20 -4.53 12.34
C VAL A 24 3.82 -4.21 13.69
N ALA A 25 4.05 -2.92 13.91
CA ALA A 25 4.44 -2.36 15.18
C ALA A 25 3.50 -1.21 15.54
N GLU A 26 3.25 -1.04 16.84
CA GLU A 26 2.43 0.04 17.39
C GLU A 26 3.33 0.96 18.22
N THR A 27 3.15 2.27 18.09
CA THR A 27 3.92 3.28 18.83
C THR A 27 3.04 4.47 19.19
N PHE A 28 3.44 5.23 20.20
CA PHE A 28 2.77 6.46 20.59
C PHE A 28 3.03 7.57 19.56
N ALA A 29 1.97 8.31 19.24
CA ALA A 29 2.02 9.44 18.31
C ALA A 29 1.14 10.60 18.80
N ASP A 30 1.01 10.75 20.13
CA ASP A 30 0.03 11.64 20.77
C ASP A 30 0.26 13.14 20.47
N LEU A 31 1.47 13.50 20.03
CA LEU A 31 1.86 14.86 19.63
C LEU A 31 1.77 15.09 18.12
N ASP A 32 1.35 14.09 17.37
CA ASP A 32 1.32 14.10 15.93
C ASP A 32 -0.12 14.00 15.41
N THR A 33 -0.42 14.77 14.37
CA THR A 33 -1.64 14.61 13.57
C THR A 33 -1.32 13.73 12.36
N PRO A 34 -2.33 13.15 11.68
CA PRO A 34 -2.08 12.40 10.45
C PRO A 34 -1.30 13.21 9.41
N LEU A 35 -1.60 14.50 9.27
CA LEU A 35 -0.86 15.39 8.37
C LEU A 35 0.60 15.57 8.80
N SER A 36 0.87 15.79 10.09
CA SER A 36 2.26 15.93 10.55
C SER A 36 3.06 14.63 10.36
N LEU A 37 2.44 13.46 10.57
CA LEU A 37 3.05 12.16 10.27
C LEU A 37 3.31 11.98 8.77
N TYR A 38 2.37 12.33 7.90
CA TYR A 38 2.56 12.25 6.46
C TYR A 38 3.77 13.10 6.01
N LEU A 39 3.86 14.33 6.52
CA LEU A 39 4.96 15.24 6.23
C LEU A 39 6.31 14.69 6.70
N LYS A 40 6.36 14.02 7.86
CA LYS A 40 7.57 13.41 8.42
C LYS A 40 8.00 12.13 7.71
N LEU A 41 7.04 11.27 7.33
CA LEU A 41 7.32 9.89 6.91
C LEU A 41 7.26 9.69 5.39
N ALA A 42 6.36 10.37 4.70
CA ALA A 42 5.92 9.93 3.38
C ALA A 42 6.05 10.97 2.27
N ASN A 43 6.06 12.28 2.58
CA ASN A 43 6.02 13.44 1.67
C ASN A 43 7.05 13.43 0.51
N ARG A 44 6.82 12.55 -0.47
CA ARG A 44 7.60 12.31 -1.69
C ARG A 44 6.64 11.82 -2.79
N PRO A 45 7.07 11.79 -4.06
CA PRO A 45 6.24 11.25 -5.14
C PRO A 45 5.70 9.84 -4.83
N TYR A 46 4.45 9.60 -5.24
CA TYR A 46 3.77 8.30 -5.10
C TYR A 46 3.54 7.84 -3.66
N SER A 47 3.59 8.76 -2.70
CA SER A 47 3.01 8.61 -1.37
C SER A 47 1.58 9.12 -1.33
N TYR A 48 0.83 8.78 -0.29
CA TYR A 48 -0.53 9.31 -0.09
C TYR A 48 -0.89 9.46 1.38
N LEU A 49 -1.87 10.34 1.64
CA LEU A 49 -2.60 10.46 2.90
C LEU A 49 -4.09 10.35 2.57
N LEU A 50 -4.77 9.36 3.14
CA LEU A 50 -6.21 9.19 3.04
C LEU A 50 -6.83 9.46 4.40
N GLU A 51 -7.71 10.46 4.46
CA GLU A 51 -8.49 10.79 5.64
C GLU A 51 -9.98 10.66 5.32
N SER A 52 -10.74 10.05 6.22
CA SER A 52 -12.19 9.97 6.07
C SER A 52 -12.84 11.17 6.75
N VAL A 53 -13.86 11.75 6.13
CA VAL A 53 -14.69 12.80 6.73
C VAL A 53 -16.13 12.32 6.71
N GLN A 54 -16.78 12.25 7.87
CA GLN A 54 -18.19 11.91 7.99
C GLN A 54 -18.99 13.19 8.27
N GLY A 55 -19.90 13.54 7.35
CA GLY A 55 -20.80 14.69 7.51
C GLY A 55 -20.14 16.06 7.55
N GLY A 56 -18.91 16.20 7.02
CA GLY A 56 -18.20 17.49 6.91
C GLY A 56 -17.54 18.00 8.20
N GLU A 57 -17.94 17.49 9.37
CA GLU A 57 -17.50 18.04 10.67
C GLU A 57 -16.78 17.04 11.58
N ARG A 58 -16.81 15.74 11.27
CA ARG A 58 -16.11 14.71 12.04
C ARG A 58 -15.10 13.97 11.18
N PHE A 59 -13.83 14.05 11.58
CA PHE A 59 -12.80 13.17 11.05
C PHE A 59 -13.10 11.72 11.44
N GLY A 60 -12.89 10.81 10.49
CA GLY A 60 -12.97 9.38 10.72
C GLY A 60 -11.93 8.93 11.75
N ARG A 61 -12.18 7.77 12.37
CA ARG A 61 -11.30 7.23 13.42
C ARG A 61 -9.88 6.90 12.95
N TYR A 62 -9.70 6.73 11.64
CA TYR A 62 -8.43 6.30 11.03
C TYR A 62 -8.06 7.19 9.84
N SER A 63 -6.77 7.49 9.74
CA SER A 63 -6.13 8.00 8.55
C SER A 63 -5.11 6.97 8.06
N PHE A 64 -4.93 6.83 6.75
CA PHE A 64 -3.97 5.91 6.15
C PHE A 64 -2.87 6.68 5.44
N ILE A 65 -1.63 6.40 5.80
CA ILE A 65 -0.45 6.97 5.14
C ILE A 65 0.19 5.87 4.30
N GLY A 66 0.22 6.07 2.98
CA GLY A 66 1.01 5.28 2.06
C GLY A 66 2.39 5.89 1.89
N LEU A 67 3.42 5.12 2.20
CA LEU A 67 4.80 5.48 1.87
C LEU A 67 5.01 5.47 0.35
N PRO A 68 6.10 6.08 -0.17
CA PRO A 68 6.40 6.08 -1.60
C PRO A 68 6.39 4.66 -2.18
N ALA A 69 5.48 4.41 -3.11
CA ALA A 69 5.30 3.08 -3.69
C ALA A 69 6.43 2.74 -4.68
N GLU A 70 7.08 1.60 -4.47
CA GLU A 70 8.08 1.05 -5.41
C GLU A 70 7.46 0.52 -6.71
N SER A 71 6.19 0.12 -6.64
CA SER A 71 5.42 -0.40 -7.77
C SER A 71 4.27 0.54 -8.11
N ARG A 72 4.12 0.90 -9.38
CA ARG A 72 3.04 1.75 -9.88
C ARG A 72 2.49 1.21 -11.18
N ILE A 73 1.16 1.13 -11.30
CA ILE A 73 0.46 0.88 -12.56
C ILE A 73 -0.21 2.19 -12.98
N ALA A 74 0.11 2.67 -14.18
CA ALA A 74 -0.53 3.84 -14.78
C ALA A 74 -1.17 3.43 -16.11
N VAL A 75 -2.38 3.93 -16.39
CA VAL A 75 -3.14 3.61 -17.60
C VAL A 75 -3.43 4.89 -18.36
N ARG A 76 -3.14 4.92 -19.67
CA ARG A 76 -3.44 6.01 -20.59
C ARG A 76 -4.03 5.43 -21.87
N GLY A 77 -5.34 5.57 -22.06
CA GLY A 77 -6.05 4.85 -23.12
C GLY A 77 -5.89 3.34 -22.93
N ASN A 78 -5.38 2.65 -23.94
CA ASN A 78 -5.13 1.21 -23.91
C ASN A 78 -3.69 0.85 -23.50
N GLN A 79 -2.86 1.86 -23.21
CA GLN A 79 -1.48 1.66 -22.80
C GLN A 79 -1.38 1.61 -21.27
N ILE A 80 -0.71 0.58 -20.76
CA ILE A 80 -0.45 0.36 -19.34
C ILE A 80 1.05 0.46 -19.11
N THR A 81 1.47 1.31 -18.19
CA THR A 81 2.85 1.41 -17.72
C THR A 81 2.94 0.85 -16.31
N LEU A 82 3.69 -0.24 -16.15
CA LEU A 82 4.07 -0.78 -14.85
C LEU A 82 5.51 -0.34 -14.54
N THR A 83 5.65 0.49 -13.51
CA THR A 83 6.93 0.84 -12.90
C THR A 83 7.19 -0.07 -11.71
N HIS A 84 8.37 -0.67 -11.59
CA HIS A 84 8.83 -1.41 -10.41
C HIS A 84 10.31 -1.15 -10.17
N ASN A 85 10.71 -0.62 -9.01
CA ASN A 85 12.10 -0.26 -8.70
C ASN A 85 12.74 0.61 -9.80
N ASP A 86 12.02 1.66 -10.21
CA ASP A 86 12.38 2.58 -11.31
C ASP A 86 12.51 1.95 -12.71
N ILE A 87 12.21 0.65 -12.86
CA ILE A 87 12.15 -0.03 -14.15
C ILE A 87 10.73 0.06 -14.68
N GLU A 88 10.56 0.65 -15.87
CA GLU A 88 9.27 0.76 -16.54
C GLU A 88 9.11 -0.33 -17.61
N THR A 89 7.93 -0.96 -17.60
CA THR A 89 7.47 -1.87 -18.66
C THR A 89 6.14 -1.37 -19.18
N THR A 90 5.94 -1.46 -20.50
CA THR A 90 4.70 -1.05 -21.15
C THR A 90 3.98 -2.26 -21.72
N HIS A 91 2.66 -2.26 -21.57
CA HIS A 91 1.74 -3.28 -22.09
C HIS A 91 0.59 -2.59 -22.82
N GLU A 92 0.04 -3.22 -23.83
CA GLU A 92 -1.23 -2.81 -24.42
C GLU A 92 -2.33 -3.79 -23.99
N ALA A 93 -3.49 -3.26 -23.61
CA ALA A 93 -4.66 -4.06 -23.29
C ALA A 93 -5.93 -3.33 -23.74
N GLU A 94 -6.86 -4.07 -24.36
CA GLU A 94 -8.19 -3.54 -24.68
C GLU A 94 -8.98 -3.17 -23.42
N ASN A 95 -8.81 -3.96 -22.34
CA ASN A 95 -9.38 -3.68 -21.03
C ASN A 95 -8.28 -3.66 -19.95
N PRO A 96 -7.84 -2.47 -19.52
CA PRO A 96 -6.79 -2.34 -18.49
C PRO A 96 -7.14 -2.92 -17.12
N LEU A 97 -8.44 -3.09 -16.80
CA LEU A 97 -8.86 -3.70 -15.54
C LEU A 97 -8.53 -5.19 -15.48
N ASP A 98 -8.47 -5.87 -16.63
CA ASP A 98 -8.12 -7.29 -16.69
C ASP A 98 -6.64 -7.49 -16.36
N PHE A 99 -5.77 -6.61 -16.88
CA PHE A 99 -4.36 -6.58 -16.50
C PHE A 99 -4.17 -6.32 -14.99
N ILE A 100 -4.91 -5.36 -14.41
CA ILE A 100 -4.83 -5.08 -12.98
C ILE A 100 -5.26 -6.30 -12.16
N ARG A 101 -6.34 -6.98 -12.58
CA ARG A 101 -6.82 -8.20 -11.93
C ARG A 101 -5.78 -9.31 -11.99
N GLU A 102 -5.19 -9.54 -13.16
CA GLU A 102 -4.12 -10.52 -13.34
C GLU A 102 -2.90 -10.17 -12.47
N TYR A 103 -2.46 -8.91 -12.48
CA TYR A 103 -1.35 -8.45 -11.67
C TYR A 103 -1.57 -8.71 -10.17
N GLN A 104 -2.79 -8.50 -9.66
CA GLN A 104 -3.14 -8.75 -8.27
C GLN A 104 -3.05 -10.24 -7.88
N THR A 105 -3.25 -11.17 -8.82
CA THR A 105 -3.15 -12.62 -8.53
C THR A 105 -1.75 -13.06 -8.10
N ARG A 106 -0.73 -12.24 -8.39
CA ARG A 106 0.65 -12.47 -7.94
C ARG A 106 0.79 -12.37 -6.43
N PHE A 107 -0.16 -11.76 -5.72
CA PHE A 107 -0.12 -11.57 -4.28
C PHE A 107 -0.99 -12.60 -3.56
N LYS A 108 -0.35 -13.41 -2.72
CA LYS A 108 -1.03 -14.26 -1.74
C LYS A 108 -0.80 -13.64 -0.37
N VAL A 109 -1.82 -12.95 0.13
CA VAL A 109 -1.80 -12.17 1.39
C VAL A 109 -2.19 -13.07 2.55
N ALA A 110 -1.43 -13.03 3.65
CA ALA A 110 -1.71 -13.74 4.89
C ALA A 110 -2.72 -13.00 5.76
#